data_AF-A0AA88RUL1-F1
#
_entry.id   AF-A0AA88RUL1-F1
#
_cell.length_a   1.000
_cell.length_b   1.000
_cell.length_c   1.000
_cell.angle_alpha   90.00
_cell.angle_beta   90.00
_cell.angle_gamma   90.00
#
_symmetry.space_group_name_H-M   'P 1'
#
loop_
_entity.id
_entity.type
_entity.pdbx_description
1 polymer ?
#
loop_
_entity_poly.entity_id
_entity_poly.type
_entity_poly.pdbx_seq_one_letter_code
_entity_poly.pdbx_strand_id
1 'polypeptide(L)'
;MNPRESSSFQTLISELLLALPLFLEFDNPERPECNNLLAIYQLITGRTKEEVALECQDMNWGTFKIVITDALIDHLTPIQVRYGEIMSDTAYLDGVLAEGARKASDIADVTINNVYQAMGFLRR
;
A
#
# COMPACT_ATOMS: atom_id res chain seq x y z
N MET A 1 15.91 3.74 -5.59
CA MET A 1 14.85 4.77 -5.70
C MET A 1 15.31 5.84 -6.68
N ASN A 2 14.60 6.02 -7.80
CA ASN A 2 14.96 7.03 -8.80
C ASN A 2 14.74 8.43 -8.18
N PRO A 3 15.72 9.34 -8.18
CA PRO A 3 15.59 10.66 -7.54
C PRO A 3 14.39 11.49 -8.02
N ARG A 4 13.83 11.18 -9.21
CA ARG A 4 12.61 11.81 -9.73
C ARG A 4 11.32 11.39 -9.04
N GLU A 5 11.22 10.15 -8.54
CA GLU A 5 10.00 9.65 -7.90
C GLU A 5 9.86 10.17 -6.47
N SER A 6 10.97 10.22 -5.71
CA SER A 6 11.00 10.82 -4.37
C SER A 6 10.62 12.31 -4.41
N SER A 7 11.08 13.05 -5.42
CA SER A 7 10.72 14.47 -5.61
C SER A 7 9.23 14.66 -5.92
N SER A 8 8.63 13.78 -6.73
CA SER A 8 7.21 13.88 -7.09
C SER A 8 6.28 13.65 -5.89
N PHE A 9 6.61 12.70 -5.02
CA PHE A 9 5.84 12.44 -3.80
C PHE A 9 5.95 13.61 -2.80
N GLN A 10 7.14 14.18 -2.63
CA GLN A 10 7.35 15.36 -1.78
C GLN A 10 6.56 16.58 -2.28
N THR A 11 6.44 16.78 -3.60
CA THR A 11 5.65 17.87 -4.17
C THR A 11 4.15 17.73 -3.90
N LEU A 12 3.59 16.52 -4.08
CA LEU A 12 2.17 16.25 -3.82
C LEU A 12 1.79 16.46 -2.34
N ILE A 13 2.68 16.08 -1.42
CA ILE A 13 2.49 16.31 0.02
C ILE A 13 2.65 17.80 0.37
N SER A 14 3.50 18.53 -0.36
CA SER A 14 3.70 19.96 -0.17
C SER A 14 2.44 20.78 -0.52
N GLU A 15 1.85 20.52 -1.69
CA GLU A 15 0.68 21.25 -2.22
C GLU A 15 -0.57 21.14 -1.35
N LEU A 16 -0.72 20.07 -0.58
CA LEU A 16 -1.88 19.83 0.27
C LEU A 16 -2.02 20.81 1.47
N LEU A 17 -1.02 21.66 1.76
CA LEU A 17 -0.79 22.13 3.15
C LEU A 17 -0.69 23.65 3.39
N LEU A 18 -1.10 24.49 2.44
CA LEU A 18 -0.94 25.94 2.59
C LEU A 18 -2.00 26.65 3.46
N ALA A 19 -2.92 25.95 4.11
CA ALA A 19 -4.10 26.59 4.71
C ALA A 19 -4.61 26.06 6.06
N LEU A 20 -3.80 25.43 6.92
CA LEU A 20 -4.34 24.96 8.22
C LEU A 20 -3.45 25.31 9.43
N PRO A 21 -3.94 26.13 10.37
CA PRO A 21 -3.39 26.23 11.70
C PRO A 21 -3.84 25.01 12.55
N LEU A 22 -3.07 24.73 13.60
CA LEU A 22 -3.28 23.77 14.69
C LEU A 22 -2.85 22.30 14.50
N PHE A 23 -2.32 21.82 15.63
CA PHE A 23 -1.81 20.50 16.04
C PHE A 23 -2.47 19.28 15.38
N LEU A 24 -1.75 18.16 15.41
CA LEU A 24 -2.23 16.88 14.87
C LEU A 24 -3.11 16.19 15.91
N GLU A 25 -4.34 15.85 15.52
CA GLU A 25 -5.29 15.17 16.40
C GLU A 25 -6.03 14.06 15.65
N PHE A 26 -6.34 12.98 16.36
CA PHE A 26 -7.22 11.94 15.88
C PHE A 26 -8.69 12.27 16.17
N ASP A 27 -9.59 11.63 15.42
CA ASP A 27 -11.04 11.61 15.60
C ASP A 27 -11.75 12.98 15.51
N ASN A 28 -11.09 14.02 15.00
CA ASN A 28 -11.76 15.28 14.71
C ASN A 28 -12.52 15.19 13.36
N PRO A 29 -13.87 15.19 13.36
CA PRO A 29 -14.66 15.09 12.13
C PRO A 29 -14.52 16.32 11.22
N GLU A 30 -14.14 17.48 11.78
CA GLU A 30 -13.89 18.71 11.01
C GLU A 30 -12.52 18.68 10.31
N ARG A 31 -11.67 17.71 10.64
CA ARG A 31 -10.30 17.57 10.12
C ARG A 31 -10.00 16.15 9.62
N PRO A 32 -10.76 15.66 8.63
CA PRO A 32 -10.58 14.31 8.09
C PRO A 32 -9.19 14.07 7.48
N GLU A 33 -8.51 15.13 7.01
CA GLU A 33 -7.15 15.06 6.48
C GLU A 33 -6.13 14.66 7.55
N CYS A 34 -6.31 15.13 8.79
CA CYS A 34 -5.44 14.79 9.92
C CYS A 34 -5.58 13.32 10.28
N ASN A 35 -6.82 12.84 10.37
CA ASN A 35 -7.12 11.42 10.60
C ASN A 35 -6.51 10.53 9.54
N ASN A 36 -6.67 10.87 8.26
CA ASN A 36 -6.14 10.08 7.17
C ASN A 36 -4.61 9.96 7.24
N LEU A 37 -3.91 11.08 7.44
CA LEU A 37 -2.44 11.09 7.45
C LEU A 37 -1.86 10.42 8.69
N LEU A 38 -2.45 10.63 9.87
CA LEU A 38 -2.04 9.92 11.08
C LEU A 38 -2.34 8.41 10.99
N ALA A 39 -3.44 8.01 10.36
CA ALA A 39 -3.75 6.60 10.12
C ALA A 39 -2.77 5.94 9.14
N ILE A 40 -2.37 6.66 8.07
CA ILE A 40 -1.32 6.17 7.17
C ILE A 40 -0.01 6.00 7.94
N TYR A 41 0.39 6.99 8.73
CA TYR A 41 1.60 6.91 9.56
C TYR A 41 1.55 5.75 10.56
N GLN A 42 0.39 5.51 11.16
CA GLN A 42 0.14 4.34 12.02
C GLN A 42 0.37 3.02 11.26
N LEU A 43 -0.22 2.87 10.07
CA LEU A 43 -0.12 1.65 9.27
C LEU A 43 1.31 1.33 8.83
N ILE A 44 2.06 2.35 8.39
CA ILE A 44 3.43 2.16 7.87
C ILE A 44 4.45 1.89 8.99
N THR A 45 4.24 2.48 10.18
CA THR A 45 5.12 2.28 11.34
C THR A 45 4.74 1.06 12.18
N GLY A 46 3.51 0.56 12.04
CA GLY A 46 2.98 -0.55 12.84
C GLY A 46 2.71 -0.19 14.31
N ARG A 47 2.74 1.10 14.65
CA ARG A 47 2.49 1.62 16.00
C ARG A 47 1.00 1.64 16.34
N THR A 48 0.67 1.67 17.63
CA THR A 48 -0.72 1.85 18.04
C THR A 48 -1.17 3.30 17.85
N LYS A 49 -2.48 3.53 17.87
CA LYS A 49 -3.06 4.87 17.75
C LYS A 49 -2.56 5.79 18.87
N GLU A 50 -2.45 5.25 20.08
CA GLU A 50 -2.01 5.97 21.28
C GLU A 50 -0.53 6.38 21.17
N GLU A 51 0.32 5.48 20.66
CA GLU A 51 1.73 5.76 20.43
C GLU A 51 1.91 6.88 19.39
N VAL A 52 1.17 6.81 18.29
CA VAL A 52 1.20 7.85 17.24
C VAL A 52 0.67 9.18 17.76
N ALA A 53 -0.43 9.17 18.52
CA ALA A 53 -1.00 10.38 19.10
C ALA A 53 -0.02 11.05 20.05
N LEU A 54 0.65 10.28 20.92
CA LEU A 54 1.65 10.77 21.86
C LEU A 54 2.88 11.34 21.14
N GLU A 55 3.38 10.65 20.13
CA GLU A 55 4.52 11.11 19.34
C GLU A 55 4.21 12.40 18.58
N CYS A 56 3.02 12.50 18.00
CA CYS A 56 2.64 13.62 17.14
C CYS A 56 2.03 14.81 17.90
N GLN A 57 1.77 14.69 19.21
CA GLN A 57 1.02 15.70 19.98
C GLN A 57 1.64 17.10 19.90
N ASP A 58 2.99 17.16 19.92
CA ASP A 58 3.77 18.40 19.95
C ASP A 58 4.33 18.76 18.56
N MET A 59 4.03 17.94 17.55
CA MET A 59 4.50 18.17 16.19
C MET A 59 3.59 19.17 15.46
N ASN A 60 4.22 20.12 14.77
CA ASN A 60 3.53 20.88 13.74
C ASN A 60 3.52 20.09 12.41
N TRP A 61 2.68 20.53 11.48
CA TRP A 61 2.55 19.91 10.16
C TRP A 61 3.84 19.86 9.35
N GLY A 62 4.72 20.85 9.49
CA GLY A 62 6.01 20.88 8.79
C GLY A 62 6.92 19.74 9.24
N THR A 63 7.02 19.54 10.56
CA THR A 63 7.80 18.43 11.14
C THR A 63 7.17 17.09 10.80
N PHE A 64 5.86 16.94 10.97
CA PHE A 64 5.18 15.67 10.71
C PHE A 64 5.28 15.23 9.26
N LYS A 65 5.25 16.17 8.30
CA LYS A 65 5.48 15.87 6.88
C LYS A 65 6.81 15.18 6.61
N ILE A 66 7.87 15.63 7.26
CA ILE A 66 9.19 15.03 7.10
C ILE A 66 9.14 13.61 7.68
N VAL A 67 8.62 13.47 8.90
CA VAL A 67 8.51 12.18 9.61
C VAL A 67 7.70 11.14 8.83
N ILE A 68 6.50 11.49 8.35
CA ILE A 68 5.67 10.57 7.58
C ILE A 68 6.29 10.24 6.23
N THR A 69 6.98 11.20 5.59
CA THR A 69 7.65 10.96 4.31
C THR A 69 8.80 9.98 4.47
N ASP A 70 9.64 10.17 5.48
CA ASP A 70 10.77 9.29 5.76
C ASP A 70 10.27 7.88 6.11
N ALA A 71 9.26 7.77 6.98
CA ALA A 71 8.64 6.49 7.31
C ALA A 71 8.04 5.79 6.07
N LEU A 72 7.45 6.54 5.14
CA LEU A 72 6.89 6.00 3.91
C LEU A 72 7.99 5.49 2.97
N ILE A 73 9.09 6.25 2.84
CA ILE A 73 10.25 5.86 2.03
C ILE A 73 10.85 4.58 2.59
N ASP A 74 11.09 4.52 3.90
CA ASP A 74 11.67 3.35 4.56
C ASP A 74 10.79 2.11 4.41
N HIS A 75 9.47 2.28 4.50
CA HIS A 75 8.51 1.20 4.33
C HIS A 75 8.43 0.70 2.87
N LEU A 76 8.42 1.59 1.88
CA LEU A 76 8.24 1.23 0.47
C LEU A 76 9.55 0.75 -0.21
N THR A 77 10.71 1.22 0.25
CA THR A 77 12.01 0.85 -0.32
C THR A 77 12.22 -0.67 -0.45
N PRO A 78 12.02 -1.51 0.59
CA PRO A 78 12.20 -2.96 0.47
C PRO A 78 11.22 -3.60 -0.52
N ILE A 79 9.99 -3.07 -0.64
CA ILE A 79 9.00 -3.54 -1.60
C ILE A 79 9.48 -3.25 -3.03
N GLN A 80 9.99 -2.04 -3.29
CA GLN A 80 10.55 -1.67 -4.58
C GLN A 80 11.76 -2.52 -4.97
N VAL A 81 12.65 -2.79 -4.02
CA VAL A 81 13.81 -3.68 -4.24
C VAL A 81 13.33 -5.08 -4.61
N ARG A 82 12.40 -5.65 -3.83
CA ARG A 82 11.87 -6.99 -4.09
C ARG A 82 11.13 -7.08 -5.42
N TYR A 83 10.37 -6.05 -5.77
CA TYR A 83 9.73 -5.93 -7.08
C TYR A 83 10.77 -5.96 -8.20
N GLY A 84 11.85 -5.18 -8.08
CA GLY A 84 12.95 -5.16 -9.04
C GLY A 84 13.63 -6.53 -9.19
N GLU A 85 13.92 -7.21 -8.08
CA GLU A 85 14.48 -8.57 -8.08
C GLU A 85 13.60 -9.55 -8.87
N ILE A 86 12.30 -9.61 -8.55
CA ILE A 86 11.35 -10.53 -9.19
C ILE A 86 11.19 -10.21 -10.68
N MET A 87 11.08 -8.93 -11.04
CA MET A 87 10.93 -8.52 -12.44
C MET A 87 12.20 -8.76 -13.27
N SER A 88 13.38 -8.79 -12.65
CA SER A 88 14.65 -9.08 -13.32
C SER A 88 14.87 -10.58 -13.55
N ASP A 89 14.23 -11.45 -12.76
CA ASP A 89 14.29 -12.90 -12.90
C ASP A 89 13.04 -13.42 -13.61
N THR A 90 13.05 -13.34 -14.94
CA THR A 90 11.91 -13.78 -15.77
C THR A 90 11.62 -15.27 -15.60
N ALA A 91 12.63 -16.11 -15.38
CA ALA A 91 12.44 -17.55 -15.24
C ALA A 91 11.71 -17.89 -13.93
N TYR A 92 12.08 -17.24 -12.83
CA TYR A 92 11.35 -17.35 -11.57
C TYR A 92 9.91 -16.85 -11.71
N LEU A 93 9.71 -15.68 -12.32
CA LEU A 93 8.39 -15.10 -12.52
C LEU A 93 7.47 -16.03 -13.34
N ASP A 94 7.94 -16.52 -14.48
CA ASP A 94 7.19 -17.44 -15.34
C ASP A 94 6.86 -18.74 -14.61
N GLY A 95 7.79 -19.26 -13.79
CA GLY A 95 7.56 -20.44 -12.97
C GLY A 95 6.43 -20.25 -11.95
N VAL A 96 6.44 -19.11 -11.24
CA VAL A 96 5.36 -18.77 -10.28
C VAL A 96 4.02 -18.60 -10.99
N LEU A 97 4.00 -17.93 -12.14
CA LEU A 97 2.77 -17.72 -12.93
C LEU A 97 2.22 -19.04 -13.48
N ALA A 98 3.07 -19.93 -13.99
CA ALA A 98 2.66 -21.25 -14.48
C ALA A 98 2.07 -22.11 -13.37
N GLU A 99 2.67 -22.09 -12.18
CA GLU A 99 2.16 -22.80 -11.01
C GLU A 99 0.80 -22.26 -10.56
N GLY A 100 0.65 -20.93 -10.52
CA GLY A 100 -0.61 -20.27 -10.21
C GLY A 100 -1.71 -20.62 -11.22
N ALA A 101 -1.38 -20.61 -12.52
CA ALA A 101 -2.29 -20.97 -13.59
C ALA A 101 -2.78 -22.42 -13.47
N ARG A 102 -1.87 -23.36 -13.17
CA ARG A 102 -2.23 -24.78 -12.95
C ARG A 102 -3.23 -24.93 -11.80
N LYS A 103 -2.93 -24.36 -10.63
CA LYS A 103 -3.81 -24.42 -9.46
C LYS A 103 -5.19 -23.81 -9.73
N ALA A 104 -5.22 -22.66 -10.41
CA ALA A 104 -6.48 -22.02 -10.79
C ALA A 104 -7.28 -22.88 -11.77
N SER A 105 -6.61 -23.50 -12.76
CA SER A 105 -7.24 -24.40 -13.73
C SER A 105 -7.84 -25.63 -13.05
N ASP A 106 -7.13 -26.25 -12.09
CA ASP A 106 -7.63 -27.42 -11.37
C ASP A 106 -8.95 -27.12 -10.64
N ILE A 107 -9.05 -25.95 -10.02
CA ILE A 107 -10.27 -25.49 -9.32
C ILE A 107 -11.39 -25.15 -10.33
N ALA A 108 -11.04 -24.43 -11.40
CA ALA A 108 -11.99 -24.03 -12.44
C ALA A 108 -12.58 -25.25 -13.17
N ASP A 109 -11.76 -26.28 -13.39
CA ASP A 109 -12.14 -27.53 -14.04
C ASP A 109 -13.25 -28.26 -13.30
N VAL A 110 -13.23 -28.25 -11.96
CA VAL A 110 -14.34 -28.83 -11.17
C VAL A 110 -15.63 -28.09 -11.47
N THR A 111 -15.59 -26.76 -11.47
CA THR A 111 -16.76 -25.92 -11.73
C THR A 111 -17.29 -26.14 -13.14
N ILE A 112 -16.42 -26.12 -14.16
CA ILE A 112 -16.85 -26.28 -15.54
C ILE A 112 -17.41 -27.68 -15.79
N ASN A 113 -16.86 -28.71 -15.16
CA ASN A 113 -17.38 -30.07 -15.23
C ASN A 113 -18.82 -30.17 -14.72
N ASN A 114 -19.12 -29.52 -13.59
CA ASN A 114 -20.48 -29.48 -13.05
C ASN A 114 -21.45 -28.77 -14.00
N VAL A 115 -21.01 -27.69 -14.65
CA VAL A 115 -21.81 -26.98 -15.67
C VAL A 115 -22.06 -27.87 -16.90
N TYR A 116 -21.03 -28.55 -17.42
CA TYR A 116 -21.17 -29.49 -18.54
C TYR A 116 -22.17 -30.60 -18.22
N GLN A 117 -22.08 -31.21 -17.03
CA GLN A 117 -23.01 -32.25 -16.58
C GLN A 117 -24.45 -31.73 -16.45
N ALA A 118 -24.64 -30.56 -15.83
CA ALA A 118 -25.96 -29.97 -15.64
C ALA A 118 -26.65 -29.62 -16.97
N MET A 119 -25.88 -29.19 -17.97
CA MET A 119 -26.39 -28.81 -19.29
C MET A 119 -26.50 -29.99 -20.28
N GLY A 120 -25.99 -31.17 -19.91
CA GLY A 120 -25.96 -32.34 -20.79
C GLY A 120 -24.96 -32.25 -21.95
N PHE A 121 -23.93 -31.42 -21.80
CA PHE A 121 -22.88 -31.24 -22.79
C PHE A 121 -21.69 -32.18 -22.54
N LEU A 122 -21.10 -32.72 -23.61
CA LEU A 122 -19.85 -33.47 -23.53
C LEU A 122 -18.67 -32.50 -23.35
N ARG A 123 -17.80 -32.78 -22.37
CA ARG A 123 -16.55 -32.04 -22.19
C ARG A 123 -15.61 -32.32 -23.38
N ARG A 124 -14.88 -31.30 -23.82
CA ARG A 124 -13.86 -31.41 -24.87
C ARG A 124 -12.50 -31.77 -24.30
#